data_AF-A0A7N2MZW8-F1
#
_entry.id   AF-A0A7N2MZW8-F1
#
_cell.length_a   1.000
_cell.length_b   1.000
_cell.length_c   1.000
_cell.angle_alpha   90.00
_cell.angle_beta   90.00
_cell.angle_gamma   90.00
#
_symmetry.space_group_name_H-M   'P 1'
#
loop_
_entity.id
_entity.type
_entity.pdbx_description
1 polymer ?
#
loop_
_entity_poly.entity_id
_entity_poly.type
_entity_poly.pdbx_seq_one_letter_code
_entity_poly.pdbx_strand_id
1 'polypeptide(L)'
;MPKKMGVNSKAEAARARKSATESERKDREAREKEEQYWREAEGAKSRAAKKREEEAEKKAEAAARRAEAKKQAELEEKELEKAASKKVDKKASRVSIPVSKVTEAELRRRREEEQAEMQKKAEEGKKKQSRTAEEEEYERTVLVSNTNRDDSIIEARSVEEAIAQISVADTLPVDRHPEKRLKASFKAFEEAELPKLKEEKPGLTHNQYKGMIWKLWKKSPDNPLNQMLGRNNIVHVIFLCFMLSSTWRTCVDKGWIFLLFYN
;
A
#
# COMPACT_ATOMS: atom_id res chain seq x y z
N MET A 1 28.26 -14.69 -53.53
CA MET A 1 28.53 -14.35 -52.11
C MET A 1 27.43 -14.97 -51.24
N PRO A 2 27.76 -15.83 -50.27
CA PRO A 2 26.74 -16.46 -49.42
C PRO A 2 26.16 -15.44 -48.43
N LYS A 3 24.82 -15.34 -48.33
CA LYS A 3 24.15 -14.51 -47.32
C LYS A 3 24.45 -15.07 -45.92
N LYS A 4 24.95 -14.22 -45.01
CA LYS A 4 25.19 -14.56 -43.60
C LYS A 4 23.87 -15.05 -42.96
N MET A 5 23.74 -16.36 -42.76
CA MET A 5 22.63 -17.03 -42.06
C MET A 5 22.76 -16.86 -40.53
N GLY A 6 23.13 -15.66 -40.07
CA GLY A 6 23.17 -15.30 -38.66
C GLY A 6 21.87 -14.62 -38.29
N VAL A 7 21.04 -15.28 -37.48
CA VAL A 7 19.86 -14.66 -36.87
C VAL A 7 20.27 -13.38 -36.13
N ASN A 8 19.59 -12.29 -36.41
CA ASN A 8 19.89 -10.98 -35.83
C ASN A 8 19.58 -11.03 -34.32
N SER A 9 20.60 -10.88 -33.48
CA SER A 9 20.48 -10.90 -32.00
C SER A 9 19.38 -9.97 -31.46
N LYS A 10 19.12 -8.83 -32.12
CA LYS A 10 18.02 -7.92 -31.75
C LYS A 10 16.64 -8.50 -32.04
N ALA A 11 16.50 -9.25 -33.14
CA ALA A 11 15.26 -9.92 -33.51
C ALA A 11 14.98 -11.11 -32.58
N GLU A 12 16.01 -11.83 -32.14
CA GLU A 12 15.88 -12.88 -31.13
C GLU A 12 15.48 -12.32 -29.77
N ALA A 13 16.11 -11.22 -29.32
CA ALA A 13 15.73 -10.56 -28.08
C ALA A 13 14.28 -10.04 -28.10
N ALA A 14 13.80 -9.53 -29.25
CA ALA A 14 12.41 -9.12 -29.40
C ALA A 14 11.44 -10.31 -29.38
N ARG A 15 11.80 -11.43 -30.01
CA ARG A 15 11.02 -12.67 -29.96
C ARG A 15 10.97 -13.25 -28.55
N ALA A 16 12.09 -13.23 -27.82
CA ALA A 16 12.18 -13.68 -26.43
C ALA A 16 11.31 -12.84 -25.48
N ARG A 17 11.23 -11.52 -25.69
CA ARG A 17 10.33 -10.65 -24.91
C ARG A 17 8.86 -10.97 -25.20
N LYS A 18 8.50 -11.14 -26.48
CA LYS A 18 7.13 -11.50 -26.87
C LYS A 18 6.74 -12.88 -26.33
N SER A 19 7.64 -13.86 -26.36
CA SER A 19 7.37 -15.17 -25.78
C SER A 19 7.24 -15.13 -24.27
N ALA A 20 8.03 -14.30 -23.57
CA ALA A 20 7.95 -14.14 -22.12
C ALA A 20 6.63 -13.48 -21.69
N THR A 21 6.20 -12.42 -22.38
CA THR A 21 4.89 -11.78 -22.08
C THR A 21 3.73 -12.73 -22.39
N GLU A 22 3.86 -13.54 -23.43
CA GLU A 22 2.85 -14.51 -23.81
C GLU A 22 2.81 -15.70 -22.82
N SER A 23 3.95 -16.14 -22.28
CA SER A 23 3.97 -17.14 -21.22
C SER A 23 3.38 -16.58 -19.91
N GLU A 24 3.73 -15.36 -19.52
CA GLU A 24 3.14 -14.72 -18.33
C GLU A 24 1.62 -14.55 -18.45
N ARG A 25 1.12 -14.21 -19.64
CA ARG A 25 -0.32 -14.14 -19.93
C ARG A 25 -0.97 -15.51 -19.78
N LYS A 26 -0.37 -16.55 -20.39
CA LYS A 26 -0.86 -17.93 -20.27
C LYS A 26 -0.82 -18.45 -18.84
N ASP A 27 0.21 -18.12 -18.07
CA ASP A 27 0.35 -18.52 -16.68
C ASP A 27 -0.67 -17.80 -15.78
N ARG A 28 -1.00 -16.54 -16.09
CA ARG A 28 -2.09 -15.82 -15.42
C ARG A 28 -3.45 -16.45 -15.77
N GLU A 29 -3.71 -16.71 -17.04
CA GLU A 29 -4.95 -17.37 -17.48
C GLU A 29 -5.09 -18.79 -16.93
N ALA A 30 -3.98 -19.53 -16.81
CA ALA A 30 -3.97 -20.85 -16.19
C ALA A 30 -4.30 -20.75 -14.69
N ARG A 31 -3.70 -19.81 -13.97
CA ARG A 31 -4.00 -19.55 -12.55
C ARG A 31 -5.44 -19.09 -12.32
N GLU A 32 -5.94 -18.20 -13.15
CA GLU A 32 -7.34 -17.74 -13.07
C GLU A 32 -8.32 -18.87 -13.34
N LYS A 33 -8.03 -19.75 -14.33
CA LYS A 33 -8.84 -20.94 -14.60
C LYS A 33 -8.76 -21.95 -13.45
N GLU A 34 -7.60 -22.14 -12.85
CA GLU A 34 -7.43 -23.00 -11.69
C GLU A 34 -8.18 -22.44 -10.47
N GLU A 35 -8.08 -21.14 -10.21
CA GLU A 35 -8.83 -20.47 -9.14
C GLU A 35 -10.34 -20.52 -9.39
N GLN A 36 -10.79 -20.33 -10.64
CA GLN A 36 -12.19 -20.51 -11.02
C GLN A 36 -12.63 -21.96 -10.82
N TYR A 37 -11.84 -22.95 -11.25
CA TYR A 37 -12.13 -24.36 -11.05
C TYR A 37 -12.25 -24.70 -9.56
N TRP A 38 -11.33 -24.19 -8.72
CA TRP A 38 -11.41 -24.37 -7.27
C TRP A 38 -12.61 -23.67 -6.66
N ARG A 39 -12.95 -22.46 -7.12
CA ARG A 39 -14.13 -21.71 -6.66
C ARG A 39 -15.44 -22.40 -7.03
N GLU A 40 -15.52 -22.97 -8.23
CA GLU A 40 -16.68 -23.76 -8.68
C GLU A 40 -16.77 -25.10 -7.93
N ALA A 41 -15.64 -25.73 -7.64
CA ALA A 41 -15.57 -26.97 -6.86
C ALA A 41 -15.93 -26.76 -5.37
N GLU A 42 -15.59 -25.61 -4.78
CA GLU A 42 -16.04 -25.21 -3.44
C GLU A 42 -17.57 -24.98 -3.37
N GLY A 43 -18.20 -24.74 -4.53
CA GLY A 43 -19.63 -24.54 -4.64
C GLY A 43 -20.13 -23.29 -3.91
N ALA A 44 -21.46 -23.15 -3.83
CA ALA A 44 -22.05 -22.06 -3.06
C ALA A 44 -21.76 -22.24 -1.57
N LYS A 45 -21.03 -21.29 -0.97
CA LYS A 45 -20.85 -21.22 0.49
C LYS A 45 -22.22 -21.39 1.17
N SER A 46 -22.31 -22.28 2.15
CA SER A 46 -23.57 -22.52 2.86
C SER A 46 -24.16 -21.22 3.42
N ARG A 47 -25.49 -21.14 3.56
CA ARG A 47 -26.17 -19.96 4.12
C ARG A 47 -25.59 -19.54 5.49
N ALA A 48 -25.10 -20.51 6.27
CA ALA A 48 -24.42 -20.27 7.55
C ALA A 48 -23.03 -19.64 7.39
N ALA A 49 -22.25 -20.07 6.40
CA ALA A 49 -20.95 -19.45 6.08
C ALA A 49 -21.11 -18.03 5.56
N LYS A 50 -22.09 -17.78 4.67
CA LYS A 50 -22.43 -16.44 4.17
C LYS A 50 -22.86 -15.50 5.31
N LYS A 51 -23.69 -15.99 6.24
CA LYS A 51 -24.11 -15.21 7.42
C LYS A 51 -22.94 -14.86 8.35
N ARG A 52 -21.96 -15.76 8.51
CA ARG A 52 -20.75 -15.50 9.31
C ARG A 52 -19.82 -14.48 8.65
N GLU A 53 -19.68 -14.52 7.33
CA GLU A 53 -18.88 -13.56 6.56
C GLU A 53 -19.48 -12.15 6.64
N GLU A 54 -20.81 -12.02 6.43
CA GLU A 54 -21.54 -10.75 6.56
C GLU A 54 -21.50 -10.18 7.99
N GLU A 55 -21.62 -11.02 9.02
CA GLU A 55 -21.50 -10.58 10.42
C GLU A 55 -20.06 -10.15 10.76
N ALA A 56 -19.06 -10.85 10.21
CA ALA A 56 -17.66 -10.47 10.37
C ALA A 56 -17.34 -9.14 9.65
N GLU A 57 -17.88 -8.94 8.44
CA GLU A 57 -17.75 -7.69 7.69
C GLU A 57 -18.42 -6.52 8.42
N LYS A 58 -19.66 -6.69 8.88
CA LYS A 58 -20.38 -5.68 9.68
C LYS A 58 -19.67 -5.35 10.99
N LYS A 59 -19.06 -6.35 11.65
CA LYS A 59 -18.27 -6.14 12.87
C LYS A 59 -16.95 -5.42 12.57
N ALA A 60 -16.31 -5.72 11.45
CA ALA A 60 -15.09 -5.05 11.00
C ALA A 60 -15.38 -3.58 10.62
N GLU A 61 -16.48 -3.31 9.91
CA GLU A 61 -16.92 -1.95 9.58
C GLU A 61 -17.28 -1.16 10.85
N ALA A 62 -18.01 -1.76 11.79
CA ALA A 62 -18.32 -1.12 13.07
C ALA A 62 -17.05 -0.84 13.91
N ALA A 63 -16.06 -1.72 13.87
CA ALA A 63 -14.77 -1.51 14.53
C ALA A 63 -13.96 -0.40 13.84
N ALA A 64 -13.97 -0.34 12.50
CA ALA A 64 -13.33 0.73 11.74
C ALA A 64 -13.97 2.10 12.04
N ARG A 65 -15.30 2.19 12.03
CA ARG A 65 -16.04 3.41 12.37
C ARG A 65 -15.78 3.85 13.81
N ARG A 66 -15.70 2.91 14.76
CA ARG A 66 -15.33 3.22 16.16
C ARG A 66 -13.88 3.68 16.29
N ALA A 67 -12.97 3.12 15.53
CA ALA A 67 -11.57 3.53 15.53
C ALA A 67 -11.39 4.94 14.94
N GLU A 68 -12.14 5.26 13.87
CA GLU A 68 -12.15 6.59 13.29
C GLU A 68 -12.74 7.63 14.25
N ALA A 69 -13.91 7.33 14.86
CA ALA A 69 -14.51 8.21 15.87
C ALA A 69 -13.58 8.43 17.09
N LYS A 70 -12.86 7.39 17.53
CA LYS A 70 -11.86 7.52 18.60
C LYS A 70 -10.69 8.43 18.19
N LYS A 71 -10.21 8.33 16.95
CA LYS A 71 -9.16 9.21 16.44
C LYS A 71 -9.62 10.66 16.37
N GLN A 72 -10.86 10.92 15.96
CA GLN A 72 -11.44 12.26 15.95
C GLN A 72 -11.53 12.84 17.36
N ALA A 73 -12.05 12.07 18.33
CA ALA A 73 -12.13 12.50 19.73
C ALA A 73 -10.74 12.77 20.35
N GLU A 74 -9.73 11.95 20.04
CA GLU A 74 -8.35 12.18 20.51
C GLU A 74 -7.73 13.46 19.90
N LEU A 75 -8.07 13.77 18.64
CA LEU A 75 -7.65 15.04 18.02
C LEU A 75 -8.32 16.23 18.70
N GLU A 76 -9.62 16.15 18.99
CA GLU A 76 -10.35 17.19 19.73
C GLU A 76 -9.79 17.39 21.14
N GLU A 77 -9.49 16.31 21.88
CA GLU A 77 -8.87 16.38 23.20
C GLU A 77 -7.48 17.03 23.14
N LYS A 78 -6.66 16.69 22.14
CA LYS A 78 -5.35 17.33 21.93
C LYS A 78 -5.48 18.81 21.59
N GLU A 79 -6.49 19.21 20.81
CA GLU A 79 -6.73 20.62 20.53
C GLU A 79 -7.24 21.37 21.78
N LEU A 80 -8.05 20.75 22.62
CA LEU A 80 -8.44 21.29 23.91
C LEU A 80 -7.27 21.38 24.89
N GLU A 81 -6.37 20.39 24.91
CA GLU A 81 -5.15 20.40 25.73
C GLU A 81 -4.17 21.49 25.25
N LYS A 82 -4.02 21.68 23.93
CA LYS A 82 -3.27 22.81 23.36
C LYS A 82 -3.93 24.16 23.70
N ALA A 83 -5.25 24.25 23.68
CA ALA A 83 -5.97 25.46 24.05
C ALA A 83 -5.87 25.76 25.56
N ALA A 84 -5.92 24.72 26.41
CA ALA A 84 -5.77 24.82 27.86
C ALA A 84 -4.33 25.18 28.26
N SER A 85 -3.32 24.58 27.61
CA SER A 85 -1.92 24.94 27.81
C SER A 85 -1.57 26.34 27.28
N LYS A 86 -2.36 26.88 26.36
CA LYS A 86 -2.22 28.27 25.86
C LYS A 86 -2.89 29.33 26.77
N LYS A 87 -3.63 28.93 27.82
CA LYS A 87 -4.22 29.87 28.77
C LYS A 87 -4.13 29.36 30.21
N VAL A 88 -3.01 29.63 30.88
CA VAL A 88 -3.00 29.87 32.33
C VAL A 88 -2.00 30.96 32.67
N ASP A 89 -2.44 32.23 32.61
CA ASP A 89 -1.93 33.24 33.52
C ASP A 89 -2.44 32.90 34.93
N LYS A 90 -1.50 32.53 35.79
CA LYS A 90 -1.68 31.99 37.12
C LYS A 90 -2.07 33.08 38.13
N LYS A 91 -3.19 33.78 37.92
CA LYS A 91 -3.78 34.75 38.87
C LYS A 91 -5.33 34.81 38.85
N ALA A 92 -6.01 33.66 38.76
CA ALA A 92 -7.46 33.62 38.99
C ALA A 92 -7.98 32.33 39.66
N SER A 93 -7.10 31.53 40.31
CA SER A 93 -7.50 30.33 41.07
C SER A 93 -7.26 30.53 42.57
N ARG A 94 -7.86 31.58 43.14
CA ARG A 94 -8.01 31.72 44.60
C ARG A 94 -9.16 32.68 44.94
N VAL A 95 -10.35 32.41 44.41
CA VAL A 95 -11.57 32.89 45.02
C VAL A 95 -12.47 31.68 45.18
N SER A 96 -12.38 31.05 46.34
CA SER A 96 -13.36 30.10 46.82
C SER A 96 -14.70 30.83 46.91
N ILE A 97 -15.51 30.65 45.88
CA ILE A 97 -16.90 31.09 45.86
C ILE A 97 -17.57 30.39 47.05
N PRO A 98 -18.20 31.11 48.00
CA PRO A 98 -18.94 30.48 49.08
C PRO A 98 -20.09 29.68 48.45
N VAL A 99 -19.98 28.36 48.50
CA VAL A 99 -21.08 27.46 48.11
C VAL A 99 -22.20 27.73 49.10
N SER A 100 -23.21 28.48 48.66
CA SER A 100 -24.45 28.64 49.41
C SER A 100 -25.03 27.26 49.65
N LYS A 101 -25.45 26.99 50.89
CA LYS A 101 -26.06 25.71 51.26
C LYS A 101 -27.43 25.67 50.60
N VAL A 102 -27.47 25.14 49.39
CA VAL A 102 -28.70 24.89 48.63
C VAL A 102 -29.48 23.81 49.39
N THR A 103 -30.67 24.14 49.85
CA THR A 103 -31.59 23.18 50.49
C THR A 103 -31.96 22.08 49.50
N GLU A 104 -32.22 20.86 50.00
CA GLU A 104 -32.47 19.68 49.15
C GLU A 104 -33.62 19.90 48.15
N ALA A 105 -34.61 20.71 48.51
CA ALA A 105 -35.73 21.10 47.64
C ALA A 105 -35.27 21.91 46.40
N GLU A 106 -34.31 22.82 46.58
CA GLU A 106 -33.78 23.66 45.50
C GLU A 106 -32.86 22.85 44.56
N LEU A 107 -32.15 21.85 45.09
CA LEU A 107 -31.38 20.88 44.28
C LEU A 107 -32.27 19.98 43.43
N ARG A 108 -33.44 19.55 43.95
CA ARG A 108 -34.41 18.77 43.17
C ARG A 108 -35.04 19.61 42.05
N ARG A 109 -35.48 20.83 42.37
CA ARG A 109 -36.04 21.76 41.36
C ARG A 109 -35.04 22.03 40.23
N ARG A 110 -33.78 22.29 40.58
CA ARG A 110 -32.73 22.52 39.58
C ARG A 110 -32.45 21.30 38.71
N ARG A 111 -32.45 20.08 39.27
CA ARG A 111 -32.28 18.85 38.48
C ARG A 111 -33.46 18.60 37.54
N GLU A 112 -34.68 18.90 37.98
CA GLU A 112 -35.88 18.77 37.14
C GLU A 112 -35.87 19.80 36.01
N GLU A 113 -35.48 21.05 36.28
CA GLU A 113 -35.28 22.09 35.27
C GLU A 113 -34.19 21.72 34.26
N GLU A 114 -33.03 21.23 34.73
CA GLU A 114 -31.93 20.76 33.87
C GLU A 114 -32.34 19.54 33.02
N GLN A 115 -33.11 18.61 33.57
CA GLN A 115 -33.66 17.48 32.81
C GLN A 115 -34.71 17.91 31.78
N ALA A 116 -35.59 18.84 32.13
CA ALA A 116 -36.58 19.40 31.21
C ALA A 116 -35.91 20.19 30.08
N GLU A 117 -34.86 20.95 30.36
CA GLU A 117 -34.07 21.65 29.33
C GLU A 117 -33.33 20.66 28.42
N MET A 118 -32.77 19.59 28.98
CA MET A 118 -32.12 18.53 28.20
C MET A 118 -33.10 17.80 27.30
N GLN A 119 -34.33 17.54 27.76
CA GLN A 119 -35.40 16.95 26.95
C GLN A 119 -35.85 17.89 25.84
N LYS A 120 -36.06 19.18 26.12
CA LYS A 120 -36.39 20.18 25.10
C LYS A 120 -35.29 20.31 24.05
N LYS A 121 -34.02 20.34 24.47
CA LYS A 121 -32.87 20.35 23.54
C LYS A 121 -32.79 19.06 22.71
N ALA A 122 -33.12 17.90 23.28
CA ALA A 122 -33.17 16.64 22.56
C ALA A 122 -34.31 16.60 21.53
N GLU A 123 -35.49 17.12 21.88
CA GLU A 123 -36.63 17.23 20.96
C GLU A 123 -36.38 18.25 19.83
N GLU A 124 -35.79 19.40 20.15
CA GLU A 124 -35.33 20.37 19.14
C GLU A 124 -34.25 19.78 18.23
N GLY A 125 -33.33 19.00 18.79
CA GLY A 125 -32.32 18.25 18.03
C GLY A 125 -32.94 17.25 17.07
N LYS A 126 -33.91 16.45 17.53
CA LYS A 126 -34.67 15.51 16.68
C LYS A 126 -35.46 16.23 15.59
N LYS A 127 -36.09 17.36 15.90
CA LYS A 127 -36.85 18.17 14.94
C LYS A 127 -35.95 18.84 13.90
N LYS A 128 -34.72 19.22 14.26
CA LYS A 128 -33.72 19.71 13.31
C LYS A 128 -33.22 18.58 12.42
N GLN A 129 -32.92 17.41 12.99
CA GLN A 129 -32.49 16.24 12.23
C GLN A 129 -33.55 15.74 11.26
N SER A 130 -34.84 15.79 11.62
CA SER A 130 -35.91 15.41 10.68
C SER A 130 -36.02 16.38 9.51
N ARG A 131 -35.78 17.68 9.74
CA ARG A 131 -35.79 18.70 8.68
C ARG A 131 -34.59 18.57 7.75
N THR A 132 -33.40 18.27 8.28
CA THR A 132 -32.20 18.06 7.45
C THR A 132 -32.27 16.74 6.69
N ALA A 133 -32.85 15.69 7.28
CA ALA A 133 -33.05 14.41 6.59
C ALA A 133 -34.00 14.54 5.38
N GLU A 134 -35.04 15.37 5.49
CA GLU A 134 -35.97 15.67 4.39
C GLU A 134 -35.28 16.43 3.24
N GLU A 135 -34.39 17.36 3.56
CA GLU A 135 -33.61 18.13 2.57
C GLU A 135 -32.55 17.25 1.88
N GLU A 136 -31.83 16.41 2.63
CA GLU A 136 -30.86 15.44 2.07
C GLU A 136 -31.54 14.38 1.18
N GLU A 137 -32.75 13.94 1.52
CA GLU A 137 -33.52 12.98 0.70
C GLU A 137 -34.03 13.62 -0.61
N TYR A 138 -34.44 14.89 -0.55
CA TYR A 138 -34.80 15.67 -1.73
C TYR A 138 -33.58 15.93 -2.61
N GLU A 139 -32.45 16.36 -2.05
CA GLU A 139 -31.19 16.56 -2.76
C GLU A 139 -30.72 15.26 -3.41
N ARG A 140 -30.79 14.11 -2.71
CA ARG A 140 -30.45 12.81 -3.29
C ARG A 140 -31.34 12.48 -4.50
N THR A 141 -32.62 12.82 -4.45
CA THR A 141 -33.57 12.54 -5.54
C THR A 141 -33.35 13.46 -6.73
N VAL A 142 -33.02 14.73 -6.49
CA VAL A 142 -32.75 15.74 -7.54
C VAL A 142 -31.35 15.58 -8.15
N LEU A 143 -30.36 15.19 -7.36
CA LEU A 143 -28.97 14.97 -7.79
C LEU A 143 -28.74 13.57 -8.38
N VAL A 144 -29.77 12.74 -8.57
CA VAL A 144 -29.65 11.55 -9.41
C VAL A 144 -29.34 12.02 -10.83
N SER A 145 -28.05 12.06 -11.14
CA SER A 145 -27.51 12.41 -12.45
C SER A 145 -28.17 11.51 -13.50
N ASN A 146 -28.85 12.14 -14.46
CA ASN A 146 -29.47 11.43 -15.57
C ASN A 146 -28.37 10.90 -16.48
N THR A 147 -28.01 9.63 -16.31
CA THR A 147 -26.98 8.89 -17.06
C THR A 147 -27.27 8.76 -18.56
N ASN A 148 -28.45 9.18 -19.04
CA ASN A 148 -28.72 9.30 -20.48
C ASN A 148 -28.18 10.61 -21.09
N ARG A 149 -27.63 11.52 -20.27
CA ARG A 149 -27.03 12.81 -20.68
C ARG A 149 -25.57 12.96 -20.27
N ASP A 150 -24.89 11.87 -19.91
CA ASP A 150 -23.44 11.93 -19.75
C ASP A 150 -22.78 12.11 -21.12
N ASP A 151 -22.13 13.26 -21.32
CA ASP A 151 -21.26 13.57 -22.47
C ASP A 151 -19.95 12.73 -22.45
N SER A 152 -19.92 11.61 -21.72
CA SER A 152 -18.84 10.64 -21.73
C SER A 152 -18.81 9.78 -23.00
N ILE A 153 -19.63 10.11 -23.99
CA ILE A 153 -19.50 9.55 -25.34
C ILE A 153 -18.32 10.24 -26.00
N ILE A 154 -17.20 9.53 -26.04
CA ILE A 154 -16.01 9.94 -26.79
C ILE A 154 -16.37 9.96 -28.28
N GLU A 155 -16.75 11.13 -28.79
CA GLU A 155 -16.93 11.37 -30.23
C GLU A 155 -15.56 11.42 -30.92
N ALA A 156 -14.96 10.26 -31.15
CA ALA A 156 -13.86 10.15 -32.10
C ALA A 156 -14.44 10.05 -33.50
N ARG A 157 -14.29 11.10 -34.31
CA ARG A 157 -14.77 11.12 -35.70
C ARG A 157 -13.76 10.46 -36.67
N SER A 158 -12.57 10.14 -36.19
CA SER A 158 -11.50 9.47 -36.94
C SER A 158 -10.80 8.39 -36.11
N VAL A 159 -10.18 7.40 -36.78
CA VAL A 159 -9.50 6.27 -36.13
C VAL A 159 -8.27 6.74 -35.32
N GLU A 160 -7.46 7.64 -35.87
CA GLU A 160 -6.31 8.24 -35.15
C GLU A 160 -6.72 8.98 -33.87
N GLU A 161 -7.86 9.66 -33.86
CA GLU A 161 -8.36 10.40 -32.70
C GLU A 161 -8.82 9.47 -31.57
N ALA A 162 -9.44 8.34 -31.92
CA ALA A 162 -9.80 7.30 -30.96
C ALA A 162 -8.55 6.70 -30.28
N ILE A 163 -7.49 6.44 -31.06
CA ILE A 163 -6.24 5.88 -30.55
C ILE A 163 -5.54 6.89 -29.61
N ALA A 164 -5.50 8.17 -30.00
CA ALA A 164 -4.90 9.22 -29.19
C ALA A 164 -5.56 9.32 -27.81
N GLN A 165 -6.88 9.34 -27.74
CA GLN A 165 -7.59 9.50 -26.46
C GLN A 165 -7.48 8.26 -25.55
N ILE A 166 -7.37 7.05 -26.10
CA ILE A 166 -7.15 5.83 -25.31
C ILE A 166 -5.70 5.74 -24.79
N SER A 167 -4.73 6.33 -25.49
CA SER A 167 -3.29 6.17 -25.21
C SER A 167 -2.71 7.09 -24.11
N VAL A 168 -3.48 8.04 -23.56
CA VAL A 168 -2.97 9.03 -22.56
C VAL A 168 -2.73 8.40 -21.17
N ALA A 169 -3.32 7.24 -20.86
CA ALA A 169 -3.17 6.58 -19.56
C ALA A 169 -1.81 5.90 -19.31
N ASP A 170 -0.95 5.77 -20.34
CA ASP A 170 0.34 5.05 -20.27
C ASP A 170 1.58 5.99 -20.12
N THR A 171 1.42 7.18 -19.55
CA THR A 171 2.44 8.25 -19.59
C THR A 171 3.37 8.36 -18.38
N LEU A 172 3.59 7.28 -17.61
CA LEU A 172 4.79 7.17 -16.77
C LEU A 172 5.71 6.06 -17.30
N PRO A 173 6.86 6.41 -17.91
CA PRO A 173 7.80 5.42 -18.40
C PRO A 173 8.50 4.79 -17.20
N VAL A 174 7.99 3.64 -16.75
CA VAL A 174 8.78 2.70 -15.97
C VAL A 174 10.03 2.40 -16.81
N ASP A 175 11.21 2.83 -16.34
CA ASP A 175 12.48 2.64 -17.03
C ASP A 175 12.81 1.14 -17.14
N ARG A 176 12.31 0.57 -18.24
CA ARG A 176 12.37 -0.84 -18.61
C ARG A 176 13.69 -1.21 -19.30
N HIS A 177 14.73 -0.36 -19.24
CA HIS A 177 15.98 -0.56 -19.98
C HIS A 177 17.16 -0.94 -19.07
N PRO A 178 17.42 -2.24 -18.85
CA PRO A 178 18.60 -2.70 -18.11
C PRO A 178 19.91 -2.21 -18.75
N GLU A 179 19.93 -2.02 -20.07
CA GLU A 179 21.09 -1.49 -20.81
C GLU A 179 21.40 -0.02 -20.50
N LYS A 180 20.38 0.80 -20.20
CA LYS A 180 20.56 2.21 -19.82
C LYS A 180 21.03 2.32 -18.37
N ARG A 181 20.50 1.48 -17.47
CA ARG A 181 20.96 1.38 -16.08
C ARG A 181 22.41 0.91 -15.99
N LEU A 182 22.83 -0.03 -16.84
CA LEU A 182 24.21 -0.50 -16.90
C LEU A 182 25.20 0.63 -17.23
N LYS A 183 24.88 1.47 -18.21
CA LYS A 183 25.73 2.61 -18.60
C LYS A 183 25.69 3.74 -17.58
N ALA A 184 24.53 4.02 -17.00
CA ALA A 184 24.37 5.04 -15.97
C ALA A 184 25.11 4.67 -14.68
N SER A 185 24.96 3.43 -14.19
CA SER A 185 25.68 2.92 -13.01
C SER A 185 27.19 2.85 -13.25
N PHE A 186 27.63 2.39 -14.43
CA PHE A 186 29.06 2.40 -14.77
C PHE A 186 29.64 3.81 -14.80
N LYS A 187 28.93 4.79 -15.39
CA LYS A 187 29.38 6.19 -15.44
C LYS A 187 29.48 6.80 -14.04
N ALA A 188 28.47 6.58 -13.18
CA ALA A 188 28.50 7.06 -11.80
C ALA A 188 29.67 6.46 -11.00
N PHE A 189 29.97 5.18 -11.22
CA PHE A 189 31.11 4.50 -10.59
C PHE A 189 32.47 4.97 -11.16
N GLU A 190 32.55 5.22 -12.47
CA GLU A 190 33.74 5.79 -13.12
C GLU A 190 34.06 7.17 -12.55
N GLU A 191 33.08 8.06 -12.40
CA GLU A 191 33.30 9.41 -11.85
C GLU A 191 33.72 9.40 -10.37
N ALA A 192 33.26 8.42 -9.56
CA ALA A 192 33.60 8.30 -8.14
C ALA A 192 34.99 7.68 -7.89
N GLU A 193 35.40 6.70 -8.70
CA GLU A 193 36.63 5.93 -8.48
C GLU A 193 37.83 6.48 -9.28
N LEU A 194 37.58 7.19 -10.38
CA LEU A 194 38.61 7.83 -11.19
C LEU A 194 39.47 8.87 -10.46
N PRO A 195 38.96 9.74 -9.56
CA PRO A 195 39.81 10.62 -8.76
C PRO A 195 40.65 9.84 -7.72
N LYS A 196 40.06 8.86 -7.03
CA LYS A 196 40.76 8.05 -6.02
C LYS A 196 41.95 7.28 -6.62
N LEU A 197 41.74 6.66 -7.79
CA LEU A 197 42.77 5.91 -8.49
C LEU A 197 43.88 6.80 -9.08
N LYS A 198 43.57 8.06 -9.41
CA LYS A 198 44.56 9.05 -9.83
C LYS A 198 45.46 9.50 -8.68
N GLU A 199 44.90 9.60 -7.47
CA GLU A 199 45.65 9.94 -6.24
C GLU A 199 46.54 8.78 -5.77
N GLU A 200 46.03 7.54 -5.81
CA GLU A 200 46.78 6.36 -5.32
C GLU A 200 47.96 5.96 -6.22
N LYS A 201 47.84 6.17 -7.53
CA LYS A 201 48.84 5.74 -8.51
C LYS A 201 49.01 6.81 -9.60
N PRO A 202 49.68 7.94 -9.35
CA PRO A 202 49.95 8.90 -10.42
C PRO A 202 50.90 8.29 -11.47
N GLY A 203 50.56 8.41 -12.76
CA GLY A 203 51.43 8.01 -13.88
C GLY A 203 50.93 6.88 -14.79
N LEU A 204 49.71 6.37 -14.58
CA LEU A 204 49.12 5.34 -15.44
C LEU A 204 48.31 5.99 -16.59
N THR A 205 48.23 5.33 -17.75
CA THR A 205 47.44 5.83 -18.88
C THR A 205 45.94 5.76 -18.56
N HIS A 206 45.14 6.73 -19.00
CA HIS A 206 43.68 6.77 -18.78
C HIS A 206 42.94 5.45 -19.11
N ASN A 207 43.36 4.78 -20.19
CA ASN A 207 42.81 3.46 -20.57
C ASN A 207 43.10 2.34 -19.55
N GLN A 208 44.25 2.41 -18.86
CA GLN A 208 44.62 1.43 -17.84
C GLN A 208 43.77 1.62 -16.57
N TYR A 209 43.51 2.86 -16.14
CA TYR A 209 42.54 3.14 -15.07
C TYR A 209 41.15 2.64 -15.45
N LYS A 210 40.68 2.92 -16.68
CA LYS A 210 39.38 2.43 -17.16
C LYS A 210 39.28 0.91 -17.12
N GLY A 211 40.35 0.20 -17.48
CA GLY A 211 40.42 -1.27 -17.37
C GLY A 211 40.38 -1.77 -15.92
N MET A 212 40.97 -1.05 -14.97
CA MET A 212 40.95 -1.37 -13.54
C MET A 212 39.58 -1.08 -12.90
N ILE A 213 39.01 0.08 -13.21
CA ILE A 213 37.65 0.50 -12.84
C ILE A 213 36.63 -0.52 -13.37
N TRP A 214 36.77 -0.99 -14.62
CA TRP A 214 35.91 -2.03 -15.18
C TRP A 214 35.98 -3.36 -14.42
N LYS A 215 37.17 -3.75 -13.93
CA LYS A 215 37.34 -4.97 -13.12
C LYS A 215 36.73 -4.83 -11.73
N LEU A 216 36.91 -3.67 -11.09
CA LEU A 216 36.30 -3.36 -9.79
C LEU A 216 34.78 -3.31 -9.92
N TRP A 217 34.27 -2.62 -10.92
CA TRP A 217 32.84 -2.46 -11.18
C TRP A 217 32.11 -3.79 -11.42
N LYS A 218 32.74 -4.76 -12.12
CA LYS A 218 32.16 -6.12 -12.27
C LYS A 218 31.93 -6.82 -10.92
N LYS A 219 32.73 -6.51 -9.90
CA LYS A 219 32.63 -7.07 -8.54
C LYS A 219 31.80 -6.18 -7.60
N SER A 220 31.60 -4.91 -7.92
CA SER A 220 30.86 -3.97 -7.09
C SER A 220 29.37 -4.31 -6.98
N PRO A 221 28.72 -3.95 -5.84
CA PRO A 221 27.28 -4.12 -5.64
C PRO A 221 26.43 -3.19 -6.53
N ASP A 222 27.03 -2.13 -7.06
CA ASP A 222 26.40 -1.15 -7.95
C ASP A 222 26.19 -1.68 -9.38
N ASN A 223 26.72 -2.86 -9.71
CA ASN A 223 26.42 -3.52 -10.97
C ASN A 223 25.02 -4.16 -10.89
N PRO A 224 24.03 -3.68 -11.67
CA PRO A 224 22.68 -4.24 -11.66
C PRO A 224 22.63 -5.72 -12.06
N LEU A 225 23.68 -6.26 -12.70
CA LEU A 225 23.81 -7.69 -12.99
C LEU A 225 24.08 -8.54 -11.73
N ASN A 226 24.78 -7.99 -10.73
CA ASN A 226 25.06 -8.68 -9.47
C ASN A 226 23.83 -8.69 -8.54
N GLN A 227 22.94 -7.71 -8.70
CA GLN A 227 21.66 -7.64 -7.97
C GLN A 227 20.69 -8.76 -8.39
N MET A 228 20.80 -9.26 -9.63
CA MET A 228 20.01 -10.40 -10.09
C MET A 228 20.49 -11.73 -9.49
N LEU A 229 21.79 -11.86 -9.18
CA LEU A 229 22.37 -13.06 -8.57
C LEU A 229 22.14 -13.11 -7.05
N GLY A 230 22.21 -11.97 -6.36
CA GLY A 230 22.00 -11.90 -4.90
C GLY A 230 20.58 -12.28 -4.46
N ARG A 231 19.57 -12.02 -5.29
CA ARG A 231 18.17 -12.34 -4.99
C ARG A 231 17.90 -13.85 -5.05
N ASN A 232 18.64 -14.61 -5.85
CA ASN A 232 18.46 -16.06 -6.01
C ASN A 232 19.12 -16.88 -4.88
N ASN A 233 20.17 -16.35 -4.22
CA ASN A 233 20.79 -17.03 -3.09
C ASN A 233 19.97 -16.91 -1.80
N ILE A 234 19.27 -15.78 -1.60
CA ILE A 234 18.45 -15.57 -0.39
C ILE A 234 17.24 -16.50 -0.36
N VAL A 235 16.54 -16.68 -1.49
CA VAL A 235 15.43 -17.66 -1.58
C VAL A 235 15.92 -19.09 -1.41
N HIS A 236 17.11 -19.45 -1.93
CA HIS A 236 17.65 -20.81 -1.77
C HIS A 236 18.03 -21.11 -0.31
N VAL A 237 18.65 -20.16 0.40
CA VAL A 237 19.03 -20.31 1.81
C VAL A 237 17.78 -20.37 2.71
N ILE A 238 16.75 -19.58 2.43
CA ILE A 238 15.48 -19.64 3.18
C ILE A 238 14.75 -20.97 2.91
N PHE A 239 14.73 -21.45 1.67
CA PHE A 239 14.10 -22.72 1.32
C PHE A 239 14.82 -23.93 1.93
N LEU A 240 16.16 -23.92 1.95
CA LEU A 240 16.96 -24.96 2.60
C LEU A 240 16.75 -24.95 4.12
N CYS A 241 16.68 -23.78 4.74
CA CYS A 241 16.41 -23.63 6.17
C CYS A 241 14.99 -24.10 6.56
N PHE A 242 14.00 -23.86 5.68
CA PHE A 242 12.62 -24.33 5.86
C PHE A 242 12.48 -25.84 5.66
N MET A 243 13.24 -26.43 4.71
CA MET A 243 13.27 -27.88 4.48
C MET A 243 13.94 -28.64 5.63
N LEU A 244 15.09 -28.14 6.13
CA LEU A 244 15.75 -28.74 7.31
C LEU A 244 14.89 -28.61 8.57
N SER A 245 14.15 -27.52 8.74
CA SER A 245 13.25 -27.34 9.88
C SER A 245 12.02 -28.26 9.84
N SER A 246 11.50 -28.57 8.63
CA SER A 246 10.36 -29.48 8.45
C SER A 246 10.73 -30.96 8.66
N THR A 247 11.97 -31.34 8.33
CA THR A 247 12.48 -32.69 8.62
C THR A 247 12.86 -32.87 10.10
N TRP A 248 13.28 -31.80 10.79
CA TRP A 248 13.50 -31.85 12.24
C TRP A 248 12.20 -32.00 13.04
N ARG A 249 11.14 -31.29 12.66
CA ARG A 249 9.84 -31.34 13.35
C ARG A 249 9.15 -32.72 13.26
N THR A 250 9.46 -33.52 12.24
CA THR A 250 8.94 -34.89 12.07
C THR A 250 9.80 -35.98 12.75
N CYS A 251 11.05 -35.68 13.12
CA CYS A 251 11.91 -36.59 13.89
C CYS A 251 11.65 -36.53 15.41
N VAL A 252 11.27 -35.37 15.95
CA VAL A 252 10.99 -35.20 17.39
C VAL A 252 9.71 -35.96 17.82
N ASP A 253 8.71 -36.08 16.95
CA ASP A 253 7.48 -36.84 17.25
C ASP A 253 7.64 -38.37 17.21
N LYS A 254 8.79 -38.89 16.75
CA LYS A 254 9.07 -40.34 16.66
C LYS A 254 10.15 -40.85 17.62
N GLY A 255 10.48 -40.07 18.66
CA GLY A 255 11.19 -40.59 19.84
C GLY A 255 12.63 -41.06 19.58
N TRP A 256 13.34 -40.45 18.63
CA TRP A 256 14.78 -40.68 18.45
C TRP A 256 15.57 -39.54 19.10
N ILE A 257 15.97 -39.76 20.35
CA ILE A 257 17.03 -39.00 21.00
C ILE A 257 18.34 -39.37 20.30
N PHE A 258 18.95 -38.42 19.61
CA PHE A 258 20.38 -38.51 19.30
C PHE A 258 21.09 -37.25 19.78
N LEU A 259 21.85 -37.45 20.86
CA LEU A 259 22.96 -36.61 21.28
C LEU A 259 23.97 -36.46 20.13
N LEU A 260 24.82 -35.43 20.25
CA LEU A 260 26.07 -35.13 19.50
C LEU A 260 25.90 -34.01 18.44
N PHE A 261 26.77 -32.99 18.35
CA PHE A 261 27.88 -32.54 19.18
C PHE A 261 28.24 -31.14 18.69
N TYR A 262 28.83 -30.40 19.60
CA TYR A 262 29.50 -29.13 19.44
C TYR A 262 30.67 -29.21 18.42
N ASN A 263 30.64 -28.40 17.36
CA ASN A 263 31.77 -27.56 16.88
C ASN A 263 31.28 -26.62 15.76
#